data_AF-A0A3B9V2T1-F1
#
_entry.id   AF-A0A3B9V2T1-F1
#
_cell.length_a   1.000
_cell.length_b   1.000
_cell.length_c   1.000
_cell.angle_alpha   90.00
_cell.angle_beta   90.00
_cell.angle_gamma   90.00
#
_symmetry.space_group_name_H-M   'P 1'
#
loop_
_entity.id
_entity.type
_entity.pdbx_description
1 polymer ?
#
loop_
_entity_poly.entity_id
_entity_poly.type
_entity_poly.pdbx_seq_one_letter_code
_entity_poly.pdbx_strand_id
1 'polypeptide(L)' 'DLIIGVGGCVASQEGDQILKRAPYVDLVFGPQTCHRLPQLLERARAARKPQIDVSFPGIEKFDNLPIPGS' A
#
# COMPACT_ATOMS: atom_id res chain seq x y z
N ASP A 1 1.72 6.05 18.09
CA ASP A 1 0.55 5.44 17.44
C ASP A 1 0.94 4.14 16.76
N LEU A 2 0.16 3.08 16.98
CA LEU A 2 0.31 1.80 16.30
C LEU A 2 -0.48 1.87 14.98
N ILE A 3 0.14 1.44 13.88
CA ILE A 3 -0.50 1.30 12.57
C ILE A 3 -0.32 -0.13 12.11
N ILE A 4 -1.40 -0.77 11.66
CA ILE A 4 -1.42 -2.16 11.22
C ILE A 4 -1.56 -2.18 9.70
N GLY A 5 -0.53 -2.69 9.01
CA GLY A 5 -0.51 -2.85 7.57
C GLY A 5 -0.48 -4.31 7.12
N VAL A 6 -1.24 -4.63 6.07
CA VAL A 6 -1.25 -5.95 5.42
C VAL A 6 -0.70 -5.81 4.00
N GLY A 7 0.43 -6.46 3.76
CA GLY A 7 1.14 -6.42 2.47
C GLY A 7 1.20 -7.78 1.79
N GLY A 8 1.38 -7.79 0.46
CA GLY A 8 1.74 -8.99 -0.31
C GLY A 8 0.67 -9.47 -1.29
N CYS A 9 0.88 -10.64 -1.89
CA CYS A 9 0.01 -11.15 -2.97
C CYS A 9 -1.44 -11.36 -2.52
N VAL A 10 -1.64 -11.85 -1.29
CA VAL A 10 -2.99 -12.01 -0.71
C VAL A 10 -3.65 -10.65 -0.48
N ALA A 11 -2.88 -9.63 -0.06
CA ALA A 11 -3.39 -8.28 0.06
C ALA A 11 -3.92 -7.75 -1.28
N SER A 12 -3.22 -8.02 -2.38
CA SER A 12 -3.70 -7.68 -3.72
C SER A 12 -4.97 -8.41 -4.14
N GLN A 13 -5.11 -9.68 -3.79
CA GLN A 13 -6.27 -10.49 -4.14
C GLN A 13 -7.52 -10.11 -3.32
N GLU A 14 -7.33 -9.84 -2.04
CA GLU A 14 -8.43 -9.64 -1.10
C GLU A 14 -8.80 -8.17 -0.90
N GLY A 15 -7.86 -7.24 -1.04
CA GLY A 15 -8.11 -5.80 -1.03
C GLY A 15 -9.02 -5.33 0.12
N ASP A 16 -10.21 -4.82 -0.23
CA ASP A 16 -11.21 -4.30 0.71
C ASP A 16 -11.79 -5.36 1.66
N GLN A 17 -11.77 -6.64 1.26
CA GLN A 17 -12.28 -7.74 2.08
C GLN A 17 -11.44 -7.94 3.36
N ILE A 18 -10.16 -7.53 3.33
CA ILE A 18 -9.32 -7.53 4.53
C ILE A 18 -9.90 -6.57 5.58
N LEU A 19 -10.34 -5.38 5.18
CA LEU A 19 -10.92 -4.41 6.11
C LEU A 19 -12.26 -4.88 6.70
N LYS A 20 -13.06 -5.61 5.92
CA LYS A 20 -14.33 -6.17 6.41
C LYS A 20 -14.10 -7.23 7.49
N ARG A 21 -13.06 -8.05 7.35
CA ARG A 21 -12.70 -9.11 8.31
C ARG A 21 -11.85 -8.60 9.48
N ALA A 22 -11.04 -7.58 9.24
CA ALA A 22 -10.13 -6.96 10.20
C ALA A 22 -10.26 -5.43 10.16
N PRO A 23 -11.27 -4.84 10.83
CA PRO A 23 -11.52 -3.40 10.82
C PRO A 23 -10.43 -2.54 11.47
N TYR A 24 -9.51 -3.17 12.20
CA TYR A 24 -8.35 -2.54 12.84
C TYR A 24 -7.13 -2.41 11.90
N VAL A 25 -7.24 -2.87 10.65
CA VAL A 25 -6.18 -2.69 9.64
C VAL A 25 -6.29 -1.28 9.05
N ASP A 26 -5.16 -0.57 9.04
CA ASP A 26 -5.06 0.80 8.55
C ASP A 26 -4.56 0.86 7.11
N LEU A 27 -3.78 -0.14 6.68
CA LEU A 27 -3.11 -0.13 5.38
C LEU A 27 -3.24 -1.50 4.70
N VAL A 28 -3.58 -1.53 3.42
CA VAL A 28 -3.53 -2.74 2.58
C VAL A 28 -2.78 -2.41 1.30
N PHE A 29 -1.70 -3.13 0.98
CA PHE A 29 -0.91 -2.85 -0.21
C PHE A 29 -0.38 -4.10 -0.92
N GLY A 30 -0.33 -4.01 -2.25
CA GLY A 30 0.20 -5.09 -3.08
C GLY A 30 1.74 -5.13 -3.16
N PRO A 31 2.33 -6.23 -3.65
CA PRO A 31 3.78 -6.31 -3.85
C PRO A 31 4.30 -5.23 -4.81
N GLN A 32 3.50 -4.84 -5.80
CA GLN A 32 3.87 -3.85 -6.82
C GLN A 32 3.74 -2.40 -6.33
N THR A 33 3.03 -2.17 -5.23
CA THR A 33 2.74 -0.83 -4.69
C THR A 33 3.47 -0.55 -3.39
N CYS A 34 4.33 -1.47 -2.92
CA CYS A 34 5.13 -1.31 -1.72
C CYS A 34 5.97 -0.01 -1.73
N HIS A 35 6.44 0.44 -2.91
CA HIS A 35 7.16 1.70 -3.06
C HIS A 35 6.34 2.94 -2.68
N ARG A 36 5.00 2.85 -2.68
CA ARG A 36 4.07 3.92 -2.29
C ARG A 36 3.71 3.88 -0.80
N LEU A 37 4.21 2.88 -0.06
CA LEU A 37 3.92 2.71 1.37
C LEU A 37 4.22 3.97 2.20
N PRO A 38 5.31 4.73 1.99
CA PRO A 38 5.53 5.97 2.72
C PRO A 38 4.38 6.97 2.54
N GLN A 39 3.92 7.18 1.30
CA GLN A 39 2.80 8.08 1.01
C GLN A 39 1.48 7.52 1.54
N LEU A 40 1.29 6.20 1.48
CA LEU A 40 0.09 5.52 1.98
C LEU A 40 -0.05 5.67 3.50
N LEU A 41 1.08 5.54 4.22
CA LEU A 41 1.17 5.72 5.67
C LEU A 41 0.80 7.15 6.09
N GLU A 42 1.33 8.16 5.41
CA GLU A 42 1.02 9.56 5.71
C GLU A 42 -0.46 9.88 5.43
N ARG A 43 -1.04 9.30 4.37
CA ARG A 43 -2.48 9.41 4.09
C ARG A 43 -3.32 8.77 5.20
N ALA A 44 -2.96 7.58 5.68
CA ALA A 44 -3.68 6.93 6.77
C ALA A 44 -3.64 7.76 8.06
N ARG A 45 -2.47 8.33 8.38
CA ARG A 45 -2.30 9.23 9.54
C ARG A 45 -3.15 10.49 9.42
N ALA A 46 -3.11 11.15 8.26
CA ALA A 46 -3.84 12.39 8.04
C ALA A 46 -5.36 12.19 7.98
N ALA A 47 -5.82 11.17 7.25
CA ALA A 47 -7.24 10.92 7.04
C ALA A 47 -7.92 10.21 8.22
N ARG A 48 -7.15 9.56 9.10
CA ARG A 48 -7.63 8.62 10.14
C ARG A 48 -8.60 7.59 9.56
N LYS A 49 -8.28 7.09 8.37
CA LYS A 49 -9.09 6.13 7.61
C LYS A 49 -8.19 5.10 6.95
N PRO A 50 -8.63 3.83 6.84
CA PRO A 50 -7.86 2.81 6.15
C PRO A 50 -7.53 3.21 4.71
N GLN A 51 -6.32 2.92 4.27
CA GLN A 51 -5.85 3.16 2.91
C GLN A 51 -5.56 1.84 2.21
N ILE A 52 -6.02 1.69 0.97
CA ILE A 52 -5.79 0.50 0.16
C ILE A 52 -5.11 0.93 -1.14
N ASP A 53 -3.95 0.37 -1.44
CA ASP A 53 -3.35 0.45 -2.77
C ASP A 53 -2.86 -0.93 -3.23
N VAL A 54 -3.74 -1.61 -3.96
CA VAL A 54 -3.48 -2.92 -4.58
C VAL A 54 -3.46 -2.82 -6.11
N SER A 55 -3.37 -1.60 -6.63
CA SER A 55 -3.38 -1.35 -8.06
C SER A 55 -2.18 -1.99 -8.76
N PHE A 56 -2.41 -2.51 -9.96
CA PHE A 56 -1.35 -2.97 -10.84
C PHE A 56 -1.21 -1.93 -11.96
N PRO A 57 -0.27 -0.97 -11.86
CA PRO A 57 -0.05 -0.07 -12.97
C PRO A 57 0.53 -0.86 -14.14
N GLY A 58 -0.07 -0.70 -15.32
CA GLY A 58 0.37 -1.40 -16.53
C GLY A 58 1.80 -1.07 -16.95
N ILE A 59 2.36 0.07 -16.53
CA ILE A 59 3.70 0.55 -16.90
C ILE A 59 4.21 1.58 -15.87
N GLU A 60 4.75 1.19 -14.70
CA GLU A 60 5.40 2.16 -13.76
C GLU A 60 6.56 1.56 -12.93
N LYS A 61 7.09 0.38 -13.26
CA LYS A 61 8.06 -0.30 -12.38
C LYS A 61 9.46 0.33 -12.36
N PHE A 62 9.81 1.17 -13.35
CA PHE A 62 11.18 1.65 -13.54
C PHE A 62 11.35 3.17 -13.49
N ASP A 63 10.26 3.94 -13.38
CA ASP A 63 10.30 5.41 -13.46
C ASP A 63 10.80 6.09 -12.17
N ASN A 64 10.97 5.34 -11.09
CA ASN A 64 11.42 5.84 -9.78
C ASN A 64 12.82 5.31 -9.37
N LEU A 65 13.55 4.66 -10.28
CA LEU A 65 14.93 4.27 -9.99
C LEU A 65 15.86 5.48 -10.16
N PRO A 66 16.82 5.71 -9.25
CA PRO A 66 17.88 6.69 -9.48
C PRO A 66 18.70 6.29 -10.70
N ILE A 67 19.09 7.28 -11.50
CA ILE A 67 19.88 7.08 -12.72
C ILE A 67 21.24 6.48 -12.31
N PRO A 68 21.67 5.34 -12.88
CA PRO A 68 22.98 4.78 -12.55
C PRO A 68 24.10 5.76 -12.96
N GLY A 69 24.94 6.17 -12.00
CA GLY A 69 26.17 6.94 -12.24
C GLY A 69 26.19 8.40 -11.77
N SER A 70 25.66 8.70 -10.57
CA SER A 70 26.01 9.93 -9.84
C SER A 70 27.08 9.67 -8.79
#